data_AF-A0A5E6NAM2-F1
#
_entry.id   AF-A0A5E6NAM2-F1
#
_cell.length_a   1.000
_cell.length_b   1.000
_cell.length_c   1.000
_cell.angle_alpha   90.00
_cell.angle_beta   90.00
_cell.angle_gamma   90.00
#
_symmetry.space_group_name_H-M   'P 1'
#
loop_
_entity.id
_entity.type
_entity.pdbx_description
1 polymer ?
#
loop_
_entity_poly.entity_id
_entity_poly.type
_entity_poly.pdbx_seq_one_letter_code
_entity_poly.pdbx_strand_id
1 'polypeptide(L)'
;METEGIISKIANQSSISIDESFSFAKTTSVLLRNNEEEGRKIIIYILDNWSKIPSETIEIWTDLIESAGFYPYLEKEKERLKFDNLAGQIRKESHFSENLDGKYFHEEQKYLKKILDSKKNLIVSAPTSFGKSLLIEEIVASSKFKNILVIQPTLALLDETRKKLKKYKENYRIIVRTSQQSLEEKGNLFLLTAERVMEYPNLPQIDFFCY
;
A
#
# COMPACT_ATOMS: atom_id res chain seq x y z
N MET A 1 -22.72 -12.62 10.94
CA MET A 1 -24.10 -12.21 10.59
C MET A 1 -24.30 -10.70 10.64
N GLU A 2 -23.79 -9.98 11.64
CA GLU A 2 -23.95 -8.51 11.69
C GLU A 2 -23.21 -7.77 10.57
N THR A 3 -21.96 -8.14 10.25
CA THR A 3 -21.16 -7.48 9.19
C THR A 3 -21.83 -7.55 7.82
N GLU A 4 -22.30 -8.74 7.41
CA GLU A 4 -22.97 -8.92 6.11
C GLU A 4 -24.26 -8.10 6.02
N GLY A 5 -24.99 -7.98 7.13
CA GLY A 5 -26.17 -7.11 7.21
C GLY A 5 -25.83 -5.65 7.00
N ILE A 6 -24.76 -5.15 7.63
CA ILE A 6 -24.27 -3.77 7.46
C ILE A 6 -23.82 -3.54 6.01
N ILE A 7 -22.98 -4.44 5.48
CA ILE A 7 -22.46 -4.36 4.11
C ILE A 7 -23.59 -4.34 3.09
N SER A 8 -24.59 -5.22 3.25
CA SER A 8 -25.76 -5.28 2.37
C SER A 8 -26.55 -3.96 2.39
N LYS A 9 -26.72 -3.33 3.56
CA LYS A 9 -27.37 -2.02 3.66
C LYS A 9 -26.58 -0.94 2.93
N ILE A 10 -25.27 -0.85 3.19
CA ILE A 10 -24.37 0.12 2.53
C ILE A 10 -24.43 -0.04 1.00
N ALA A 11 -24.41 -1.27 0.50
CA ALA A 11 -24.43 -1.55 -0.93
C ALA A 11 -25.77 -1.20 -1.59
N ASN A 12 -26.89 -1.56 -0.96
CA ASN A 12 -28.21 -1.53 -1.59
C ASN A 12 -29.00 -0.24 -1.36
N GLN A 13 -28.75 0.50 -0.28
CA GLN A 13 -29.44 1.77 -0.03
C GLN A 13 -28.88 2.88 -0.93
N SER A 14 -29.74 3.84 -1.28
CA SER A 14 -29.37 5.04 -2.04
C SER A 14 -28.67 6.09 -1.17
N SER A 15 -29.03 6.17 0.11
CA SER A 15 -28.42 7.02 1.13
C SER A 15 -28.48 6.34 2.50
N ILE A 16 -27.57 6.73 3.40
CA ILE A 16 -27.51 6.23 4.78
C ILE A 16 -27.94 7.35 5.73
N SER A 17 -28.84 7.06 6.65
CA SER A 17 -29.25 8.05 7.67
C SER A 17 -28.14 8.29 8.71
N ILE A 18 -28.23 9.40 9.46
CA ILE A 18 -27.26 9.71 10.53
C ILE A 18 -27.25 8.59 11.59
N ASP A 19 -28.42 8.12 12.03
CA ASP A 19 -28.54 7.06 13.03
C ASP A 19 -27.97 5.73 12.54
N GLU A 20 -28.22 5.37 11.27
CA GLU A 20 -27.63 4.17 10.66
C GLU A 20 -26.12 4.31 10.56
N SER A 21 -25.62 5.44 10.08
CA SER A 21 -24.19 5.70 9.92
C SER A 21 -23.47 5.63 11.27
N PHE A 22 -24.03 6.24 12.31
CA PHE A 22 -23.51 6.17 13.67
C PHE A 22 -23.53 4.73 14.21
N SER A 23 -24.63 4.00 13.99
CA SER A 23 -24.74 2.59 14.39
C SER A 23 -23.68 1.72 13.71
N PHE A 24 -23.48 1.90 12.40
CA PHE A 24 -22.45 1.20 11.64
C PHE A 24 -21.05 1.54 12.15
N ALA A 25 -20.76 2.82 12.42
CA ALA A 25 -19.48 3.26 12.97
C ALA A 25 -19.22 2.64 14.36
N LYS A 26 -20.24 2.59 15.23
CA LYS A 26 -20.15 1.95 16.55
C LYS A 26 -19.82 0.46 16.42
N THR A 27 -20.54 -0.28 15.58
CA THR A 27 -20.28 -1.71 15.36
C THR A 27 -18.89 -1.92 14.75
N THR A 28 -18.49 -1.07 13.81
CA THR A 28 -17.15 -1.09 13.20
C THR A 28 -16.06 -0.89 14.26
N SER A 29 -16.21 0.07 15.18
CA SER A 29 -15.27 0.30 16.28
C SER A 29 -15.07 -0.93 17.17
N VAL A 30 -16.17 -1.65 17.47
CA VAL A 30 -16.12 -2.89 18.26
C VAL A 30 -15.43 -4.00 17.46
N LEU A 31 -15.75 -4.14 16.17
CA LEU A 31 -15.14 -5.14 15.31
C LEU A 31 -13.65 -4.89 15.12
N LEU A 32 -13.19 -3.65 14.91
CA LEU A 32 -11.75 -3.36 14.80
C LEU A 32 -10.92 -3.89 15.99
N ARG A 33 -11.51 -3.96 17.19
CA ARG A 33 -10.84 -4.50 18.38
C ARG A 33 -10.95 -6.01 18.53
N ASN A 34 -12.08 -6.60 18.15
CA ASN A 34 -12.40 -8.00 18.45
C ASN A 34 -12.26 -8.94 17.23
N ASN A 35 -12.43 -8.41 16.03
CA ASN A 35 -12.31 -9.09 14.74
C ASN A 35 -11.93 -8.06 13.68
N GLU A 36 -10.64 -7.73 13.65
CA GLU A 36 -10.10 -6.63 12.84
C GLU A 36 -10.43 -6.78 11.34
N GLU A 37 -10.41 -8.01 10.81
CA GLU A 37 -10.72 -8.30 9.41
C GLU A 37 -12.13 -7.83 9.03
N GLU A 38 -13.13 -8.17 9.85
CA GLU A 38 -14.52 -7.78 9.62
C GLU A 38 -14.73 -6.27 9.80
N GLY A 39 -14.06 -5.64 10.77
CA GLY A 39 -14.09 -4.19 10.94
C GLY A 39 -13.50 -3.45 9.74
N ARG A 40 -12.31 -3.87 9.28
CA ARG A 40 -11.66 -3.34 8.08
C ARG A 40 -12.51 -3.53 6.84
N LYS A 41 -13.20 -4.67 6.72
CA LYS A 41 -14.12 -4.95 5.61
C LYS A 41 -15.25 -3.91 5.54
N ILE A 42 -15.89 -3.58 6.66
CA ILE A 42 -16.92 -2.52 6.68
C ILE A 42 -16.33 -1.18 6.23
N ILE A 43 -15.15 -0.80 6.72
CA ILE A 43 -14.49 0.44 6.32
C ILE A 43 -14.27 0.50 4.80
N ILE A 44 -13.85 -0.59 4.17
CA ILE A 44 -13.68 -0.66 2.70
C ILE A 44 -15.01 -0.37 2.00
N TYR A 45 -16.11 -0.98 2.45
CA TYR A 45 -17.44 -0.71 1.87
C TYR A 45 -17.91 0.73 2.08
N ILE A 46 -17.58 1.34 3.22
CA ILE A 46 -17.85 2.75 3.49
C ILE A 46 -17.06 3.65 2.54
N LEU A 47 -15.76 3.39 2.36
CA LEU A 47 -14.91 4.11 1.42
C LEU A 47 -15.42 4.01 -0.03
N ASP A 48 -15.88 2.83 -0.44
CA ASP A 48 -16.42 2.59 -1.79
C ASP A 48 -17.80 3.24 -2.00
N ASN A 49 -18.56 3.49 -0.93
CA ASN A 49 -19.92 4.06 -0.96
C ASN A 49 -20.00 5.43 -0.26
N TRP A 50 -18.89 6.16 -0.26
CA TRP A 50 -18.74 7.37 0.54
C TRP A 50 -19.79 8.45 0.27
N SER A 51 -20.25 8.57 -0.99
CA SER A 51 -21.28 9.54 -1.38
C SER A 51 -22.63 9.35 -0.68
N LYS A 52 -22.84 8.17 -0.06
CA LYS A 52 -24.06 7.84 0.69
C LYS A 52 -23.98 8.21 2.17
N ILE A 53 -22.78 8.56 2.66
CA ILE A 53 -22.51 8.83 4.07
C ILE A 53 -22.90 10.28 4.41
N PRO A 54 -23.66 10.50 5.50
CA PRO A 54 -24.02 11.83 5.94
C PRO A 54 -22.79 12.61 6.41
N SER A 55 -22.76 13.92 6.15
CA SER A 55 -21.63 14.80 6.49
C SER A 55 -21.31 14.82 7.98
N GLU A 56 -22.33 14.64 8.82
CA GLU A 56 -22.32 14.71 10.27
C GLU A 56 -21.53 13.57 10.91
N THR A 57 -21.32 12.46 10.20
CA THR A 57 -20.57 11.30 10.71
C THR A 57 -19.20 11.15 10.07
N ILE A 58 -18.79 12.07 9.19
CA ILE A 58 -17.50 12.02 8.47
C ILE A 58 -16.31 11.98 9.44
N GLU A 59 -16.36 12.75 10.52
CA GLU A 59 -15.29 12.80 11.53
C GLU A 59 -15.09 11.42 12.18
N ILE A 60 -16.19 10.77 12.59
CA ILE A 60 -16.16 9.43 13.20
C ILE A 60 -15.57 8.41 12.22
N TRP A 61 -15.95 8.48 10.94
CA TRP A 61 -15.38 7.58 9.94
C TRP A 61 -13.90 7.89 9.67
N THR A 62 -13.49 9.15 9.71
CA THR A 62 -12.08 9.56 9.57
C THR A 62 -11.24 8.93 10.67
N ASP A 63 -11.70 9.01 11.92
CA ASP A 63 -11.03 8.39 13.07
C ASP A 63 -10.98 6.86 12.95
N LEU A 64 -12.05 6.21 12.47
CA LEU A 64 -12.07 4.76 12.28
C LEU A 64 -11.13 4.30 11.16
N ILE A 65 -11.11 5.00 10.02
CA ILE A 65 -10.20 4.75 8.90
C ILE A 65 -8.74 4.91 9.36
N GLU A 66 -8.47 5.96 10.12
CA GLU A 66 -7.16 6.19 10.72
C GLU A 66 -6.76 5.05 11.67
N SER A 67 -7.65 4.68 12.59
CA SER A 67 -7.39 3.61 13.57
C SER A 67 -7.16 2.24 12.92
N ALA A 68 -7.73 2.02 11.73
CA ALA A 68 -7.52 0.82 10.92
C ALA A 68 -6.21 0.87 10.09
N GLY A 69 -5.44 1.96 10.16
CA GLY A 69 -4.17 2.11 9.45
C GLY A 69 -4.33 2.39 7.94
N PHE A 70 -5.47 2.92 7.51
CA PHE A 70 -5.81 3.18 6.10
C PHE A 70 -5.38 4.58 5.62
N TYR A 71 -4.18 5.02 6.01
CA TYR A 71 -3.64 6.33 5.66
C TYR A 71 -3.60 6.67 4.15
N PRO A 72 -3.35 5.74 3.22
CA PRO A 72 -3.43 6.04 1.79
C PRO A 72 -4.82 6.55 1.35
N TYR A 73 -5.89 6.06 2.00
CA TYR A 73 -7.26 6.50 1.72
C TYR A 73 -7.55 7.87 2.33
N LEU A 74 -6.99 8.17 3.51
CA LEU A 74 -7.07 9.50 4.13
C LEU A 74 -6.43 10.58 3.23
N GLU A 75 -5.33 10.26 2.56
CA GLU A 75 -4.74 11.19 1.58
C GLU A 75 -5.56 11.28 0.29
N LYS A 76 -6.03 10.15 -0.24
CA LYS A 76 -6.83 10.11 -1.46
C LYS A 76 -8.11 10.94 -1.35
N GLU A 77 -8.77 10.89 -0.19
CA GLU A 77 -10.04 11.57 0.06
C GLU A 77 -9.87 12.81 0.97
N LYS A 78 -8.68 13.43 1.02
CA LYS A 78 -8.33 14.54 1.94
C LYS A 78 -9.22 15.79 1.87
N GLU A 79 -9.93 15.98 0.76
CA GLU A 79 -10.90 17.09 0.63
C GLU A 79 -12.15 16.84 1.47
N ARG A 80 -12.43 15.56 1.77
CA ARG A 80 -13.62 15.06 2.46
C ARG A 80 -13.29 14.58 3.87
N LEU A 81 -12.22 13.79 4.01
CA LEU A 81 -11.73 13.27 5.28
C LEU A 81 -10.82 14.32 5.90
N LYS A 82 -11.28 14.92 7.01
CA LYS A 82 -10.53 15.97 7.72
C LYS A 82 -10.13 15.48 9.09
N PHE A 83 -8.85 15.67 9.40
CA PHE A 83 -8.36 15.53 10.76
C PHE A 83 -8.66 16.81 11.51
N ASP A 84 -9.58 16.75 12.47
CA ASP A 84 -9.87 17.87 13.36
C ASP A 84 -8.95 17.89 14.60
N ASN A 85 -8.00 16.95 14.70
CA ASN A 85 -7.05 16.86 15.80
C ASN A 85 -5.58 16.70 15.37
N LEU A 86 -4.68 17.33 16.12
CA LEU A 86 -3.23 17.31 15.90
C LEU A 86 -2.65 15.89 15.99
N ALA A 87 -3.17 15.07 16.89
CA ALA A 87 -2.69 13.71 17.08
C ALA A 87 -2.85 12.86 15.81
N GLY A 88 -3.99 12.99 15.13
CA GLY A 88 -4.27 12.30 13.88
C GLY A 88 -3.41 12.78 12.73
N GLN A 89 -3.15 14.10 12.66
CA GLN A 89 -2.20 14.65 11.70
C GLN A 89 -0.79 14.09 11.91
N ILE A 90 -0.29 14.04 13.15
CA ILE A 90 1.03 13.47 13.46
C ILE A 90 1.10 11.99 13.04
N ARG A 91 0.07 11.19 13.34
CA ARG A 91 0.04 9.77 12.96
C ARG A 91 0.00 9.61 11.44
N LYS A 92 -0.79 10.41 10.73
CA LYS A 92 -0.82 10.43 9.27
C LYS A 92 0.55 10.77 8.69
N GLU A 93 1.18 11.86 9.13
CA GLU A 93 2.50 12.27 8.63
C GLU A 93 3.59 11.24 8.97
N SER A 94 3.48 10.52 10.09
CA SER A 94 4.42 9.43 10.40
C SER A 94 4.37 8.27 9.38
N HIS A 95 3.26 8.16 8.64
CA HIS A 95 3.07 7.20 7.56
C HIS A 95 3.45 7.74 6.17
N PHE A 96 3.87 9.00 6.07
CA PHE A 96 4.38 9.56 4.83
C PHE A 96 5.63 8.80 4.34
N SER A 97 5.73 8.65 3.03
CA SER A 97 6.90 8.08 2.37
C SER A 97 8.00 9.13 2.28
N GLU A 98 9.23 8.73 2.61
CA GLU A 98 10.39 9.63 2.52
C GLU A 98 10.85 9.82 1.07
N ASN A 99 10.49 8.91 0.17
CA ASN A 99 11.06 8.84 -1.19
C ASN A 99 10.01 8.95 -2.31
N LEU A 100 8.72 8.90 -1.98
CA LEU A 100 7.60 8.97 -2.92
C LEU A 100 6.68 10.13 -2.54
N ASP A 101 6.73 11.17 -3.36
CA ASP A 101 5.92 12.37 -3.16
C ASP A 101 4.42 12.06 -3.12
N GLY A 102 3.73 12.65 -2.14
CA GLY A 102 2.29 12.48 -1.90
C GLY A 102 1.84 11.04 -1.60
N LYS A 103 2.75 10.14 -1.18
CA LYS A 103 2.40 8.76 -0.83
C LYS A 103 2.48 8.52 0.67
N TYR A 104 1.49 7.78 1.15
CA TYR A 104 1.43 7.30 2.52
C TYR A 104 1.45 5.78 2.51
N PHE A 105 1.99 5.19 3.56
CA PHE A 105 1.96 3.77 3.81
C PHE A 105 0.73 3.38 4.62
N HIS A 106 0.20 2.19 4.37
CA HIS A 106 -0.58 1.51 5.41
C HIS A 106 0.28 1.24 6.64
N GLU A 107 -0.35 1.07 7.80
CA GLU A 107 0.34 0.75 9.06
C GLU A 107 1.29 -0.45 8.89
N GLU A 108 0.79 -1.54 8.31
CA GLU A 108 1.58 -2.75 8.08
C GLU A 108 2.75 -2.50 7.12
N GLN A 109 2.56 -1.71 6.05
CA GLN A 109 3.65 -1.36 5.14
C GLN A 109 4.74 -0.54 5.83
N LYS A 110 4.36 0.43 6.69
CA LYS A 110 5.32 1.22 7.47
C LYS A 110 6.12 0.34 8.42
N TYR A 111 5.46 -0.63 9.06
CA TYR A 111 6.13 -1.62 9.91
C TYR A 111 7.17 -2.44 9.11
N LEU A 112 6.80 -2.96 7.94
CA LEU A 112 7.74 -3.71 7.10
C LEU A 112 8.90 -2.83 6.63
N LYS A 113 8.63 -1.58 6.24
CA LYS A 113 9.67 -0.63 5.84
C LYS A 113 10.69 -0.39 6.96
N LYS A 114 10.25 -0.25 8.22
CA LYS A 114 11.16 -0.14 9.38
C LYS A 114 12.06 -1.37 9.53
N ILE A 115 11.53 -2.57 9.29
CA ILE A 115 12.34 -3.81 9.31
C ILE A 115 13.36 -3.80 8.17
N LEU A 116 12.94 -3.45 6.94
CA LEU A 116 13.82 -3.37 5.78
C LEU A 116 14.95 -2.34 5.99
N ASP A 117 14.65 -1.19 6.58
CA ASP A 117 15.65 -0.17 6.93
C ASP A 117 16.66 -0.66 7.98
N SER A 118 16.28 -1.62 8.82
CA SER A 118 17.19 -2.29 9.77
C SER A 118 18.12 -3.32 9.13
N LYS A 119 18.13 -3.43 7.79
CA LYS A 119 18.94 -4.36 6.98
C LYS A 119 18.69 -5.84 7.32
N LYS A 120 17.48 -6.16 7.77
CA LYS A 120 17.06 -7.54 8.04
C LYS A 120 16.33 -8.12 6.83
N ASN A 121 16.56 -9.40 6.58
CA ASN A 121 15.77 -10.17 5.63
C ASN A 121 14.36 -10.38 6.19
N LEU A 122 13.36 -10.30 5.31
CA LEU A 122 11.96 -10.28 5.70
C LEU A 122 11.16 -11.21 4.77
N ILE A 123 10.43 -12.14 5.36
CA ILE A 123 9.44 -12.97 4.67
C ILE A 123 8.07 -12.54 5.20
N VAL A 124 7.12 -12.24 4.29
CA VAL A 124 5.81 -11.72 4.67
C VAL A 124 4.71 -12.54 4.01
N SER A 125 3.86 -13.14 4.84
CA SER A 125 2.55 -13.62 4.40
C SER A 125 1.59 -12.43 4.43
N ALA A 126 1.30 -11.85 3.26
CA ALA A 126 0.31 -10.78 3.15
C ALA A 126 -0.53 -10.94 1.88
N PRO A 127 -1.81 -10.52 1.89
CA PRO A 127 -2.71 -10.61 0.74
C PRO A 127 -2.14 -9.92 -0.51
N THR A 128 -2.61 -10.33 -1.68
CA THR A 128 -2.20 -9.75 -2.97
C THR A 128 -2.48 -8.25 -3.06
N SER A 129 -3.48 -7.76 -2.33
CA SER A 129 -3.86 -6.35 -2.22
C SER A 129 -3.05 -5.54 -1.20
N PHE A 130 -2.10 -6.14 -0.48
CA PHE A 130 -1.27 -5.46 0.53
C PHE A 130 -0.45 -4.28 -0.04
N GLY A 131 -0.34 -4.16 -1.36
CA GLY A 131 0.35 -3.04 -2.00
C GLY A 131 1.87 -3.16 -1.91
N LYS A 132 2.42 -4.38 -1.98
CA LYS A 132 3.87 -4.65 -2.00
C LYS A 132 4.59 -3.82 -3.09
N SER A 133 3.92 -3.54 -4.19
CA SER A 133 4.42 -2.68 -5.28
C SER A 133 4.78 -1.26 -4.83
N LEU A 134 4.16 -0.74 -3.75
CA LEU A 134 4.53 0.56 -3.17
C LEU A 134 5.87 0.47 -2.42
N LEU A 135 6.10 -0.61 -1.67
CA LEU A 135 7.38 -0.86 -0.99
C LEU A 135 8.53 -1.07 -1.98
N ILE A 136 8.30 -1.79 -3.07
CA ILE A 136 9.31 -1.96 -4.13
C ILE A 136 9.67 -0.59 -4.73
N GLU A 137 8.67 0.22 -5.04
CA GLU A 137 8.87 1.56 -5.57
C GLU A 137 9.62 2.47 -4.60
N GLU A 138 9.28 2.43 -3.31
CA GLU A 138 9.98 3.14 -2.24
C GLU A 138 11.47 2.78 -2.19
N ILE A 139 11.78 1.48 -2.23
CA ILE A 139 13.16 0.99 -2.21
C ILE A 139 13.93 1.49 -3.44
N VAL A 140 13.34 1.41 -4.63
CA VAL A 140 13.96 1.92 -5.86
C VAL A 140 14.16 3.43 -5.78
N ALA A 141 13.15 4.18 -5.34
CA ALA A 141 13.18 5.63 -5.22
C ALA A 141 14.23 6.12 -4.20
N SER A 142 14.50 5.33 -3.16
CA SER A 142 15.51 5.68 -2.16
C SER A 142 16.93 5.74 -2.70
N SER A 143 17.20 5.14 -3.86
CA SER A 143 18.54 5.08 -4.48
C SER A 143 19.65 4.54 -3.58
N LYS A 144 19.30 3.80 -2.51
CA LYS A 144 20.24 3.23 -1.54
C LYS A 144 20.97 1.98 -2.04
N PHE A 145 20.38 1.28 -3.01
CA PHE A 145 20.87 0.00 -3.54
C PHE A 145 21.31 0.18 -4.98
N LYS A 146 22.49 -0.32 -5.34
CA LYS A 146 23.00 -0.21 -6.70
C LYS A 146 22.35 -1.27 -7.58
N ASN A 147 22.31 -2.52 -7.13
CA ASN A 147 21.74 -3.64 -7.88
C ASN A 147 20.49 -4.18 -7.17
N ILE A 148 19.33 -3.94 -7.77
CA ILE A 148 18.01 -4.34 -7.25
C ILE A 148 17.43 -5.42 -8.17
N LEU A 149 17.08 -6.58 -7.61
CA LEU A 149 16.38 -7.65 -8.32
C LEU A 149 14.94 -7.78 -7.83
N VAL A 150 13.98 -7.57 -8.72
CA VAL A 150 12.56 -7.82 -8.48
C VAL A 150 12.14 -9.01 -9.32
N ILE A 151 11.76 -10.08 -8.66
CA ILE A 151 11.19 -11.27 -9.28
C ILE A 151 9.67 -11.13 -9.28
N GLN A 152 9.05 -11.44 -10.42
CA GLN A 152 7.59 -11.51 -10.53
C GLN A 152 7.19 -12.84 -11.16
N PRO A 153 6.05 -13.43 -10.75
CA PRO A 153 5.66 -14.76 -11.21
C PRO A 153 5.11 -14.77 -12.64
N THR A 154 4.70 -13.61 -13.18
CA THR A 154 4.12 -13.52 -14.53
C THR A 154 4.68 -12.34 -15.32
N LEU A 155 4.67 -12.47 -16.65
CA LEU A 155 5.04 -11.39 -17.56
C LEU A 155 4.12 -10.16 -17.43
N ALA A 156 2.85 -10.36 -17.08
CA ALA A 156 1.90 -9.26 -16.87
C ALA A 156 2.30 -8.39 -15.66
N LEU A 157 2.64 -9.02 -14.53
CA LEU A 157 3.10 -8.31 -13.33
C LEU A 157 4.47 -7.65 -13.54
N LEU A 158 5.35 -8.27 -14.35
CA LEU A 158 6.59 -7.62 -14.79
C LEU A 158 6.32 -6.35 -15.60
N ASP A 159 5.40 -6.40 -16.56
CA ASP A 159 5.09 -5.23 -17.39
C ASP A 159 4.45 -4.10 -16.56
N GLU A 160 3.56 -4.44 -15.62
CA GLU A 160 3.00 -3.48 -14.66
C GLU A 160 4.10 -2.82 -13.81
N THR A 161 4.96 -3.64 -13.20
CA THR A 161 6.10 -3.17 -12.37
C THR A 161 7.04 -2.30 -13.20
N ARG A 162 7.36 -2.72 -14.43
CA ARG A 162 8.22 -1.97 -15.36
C ARG A 162 7.62 -0.61 -15.71
N LYS A 163 6.33 -0.55 -16.05
CA LYS A 163 5.63 0.71 -16.37
C LYS A 163 5.70 1.67 -15.19
N LYS A 164 5.45 1.17 -13.97
CA LYS A 164 5.51 1.95 -12.73
C LYS A 164 6.91 2.50 -12.45
N LEU A 165 7.94 1.68 -12.59
CA LEU A 165 9.32 2.03 -12.25
C LEU A 165 10.08 2.75 -13.38
N LYS A 166 9.48 2.89 -14.57
CA LYS A 166 10.08 3.57 -15.73
C LYS A 166 10.57 4.99 -15.42
N LYS A 167 9.92 5.70 -14.49
CA LYS A 167 10.30 7.05 -14.06
C LYS A 167 11.68 7.13 -13.39
N TYR A 168 12.22 6.01 -12.90
CA TYR A 168 13.55 5.95 -12.27
C TYR A 168 14.68 5.61 -13.26
N LYS A 169 14.40 5.64 -14.57
CA LYS A 169 15.38 5.34 -15.63
C LYS A 169 16.63 6.21 -15.61
N GLU A 170 16.59 7.38 -14.97
CA GLU A 170 17.75 8.28 -14.86
C GLU A 170 18.76 7.75 -13.84
N ASN A 171 18.29 7.13 -12.75
CA ASN A 171 19.14 6.55 -11.70
C ASN A 171 19.46 5.07 -11.96
N TYR A 172 18.56 4.34 -12.63
CA TYR A 172 18.68 2.90 -12.87
C TYR A 172 18.58 2.53 -14.34
N ARG A 173 19.41 1.58 -14.79
CA ARG A 173 19.17 0.82 -16.01
C ARG A 173 18.14 -0.26 -15.70
N ILE A 174 17.01 -0.20 -16.39
CA ILE A 174 15.93 -1.17 -16.24
C ILE A 174 16.18 -2.35 -17.17
N ILE A 175 16.39 -3.53 -16.59
CA ILE A 175 16.79 -4.76 -17.27
C ILE A 175 15.63 -5.74 -17.18
N VAL A 176 15.04 -6.05 -18.33
CA VAL A 176 13.86 -6.94 -18.43
C VAL A 176 14.09 -8.15 -19.33
N ARG A 177 15.29 -8.25 -19.92
CA ARG A 177 15.72 -9.37 -20.77
C ARG A 177 17.13 -9.79 -20.36
N THR A 178 17.41 -11.09 -20.46
CA THR A 178 18.73 -11.67 -20.16
C THR A 178 19.83 -11.22 -21.12
N SER A 179 19.48 -10.74 -22.32
CA SER A 179 20.42 -10.18 -23.29
C SER A 179 20.88 -8.75 -22.96
N GLN A 180 20.20 -8.05 -22.05
CA GLN A 180 20.57 -6.69 -21.67
C GLN A 180 21.61 -6.75 -20.55
N GLN A 181 22.82 -6.24 -20.80
CA GLN A 181 23.88 -6.16 -19.78
C GLN A 181 23.56 -5.17 -18.65
N SER A 182 24.14 -5.39 -17.48
CA SER A 182 24.22 -4.40 -16.40
C SER A 182 25.22 -3.28 -16.74
N LEU A 183 25.12 -2.15 -16.04
CA LEU A 183 26.09 -1.06 -16.09
C LEU A 183 26.80 -0.92 -14.74
N GLU A 184 28.07 -0.54 -14.76
CA GLU A 184 28.83 -0.32 -13.52
C GLU A 184 28.67 1.12 -13.01
N GLU A 185 28.52 2.08 -13.92
CA GLU A 185 28.40 3.51 -13.64
C GLU A 185 27.01 3.94 -13.15
N LYS A 186 26.02 3.04 -13.21
CA LYS A 186 24.62 3.31 -12.90
C LYS A 186 24.03 2.19 -12.05
N GLY A 187 22.93 2.48 -11.34
CA GLY A 187 22.15 1.43 -10.69
C GLY A 187 21.54 0.48 -11.72
N ASN A 188 21.30 -0.77 -11.34
CA ASN A 188 20.66 -1.78 -12.18
C ASN A 188 19.38 -2.26 -11.49
N LEU A 189 18.26 -2.17 -12.20
CA LEU A 189 16.97 -2.69 -11.75
C LEU A 189 16.58 -3.86 -12.64
N PHE A 190 16.79 -5.07 -12.14
CA PHE A 190 16.43 -6.31 -12.82
C PHE A 190 14.97 -6.64 -12.51
N LEU A 191 14.13 -6.67 -13.54
CA LEU A 191 12.73 -7.09 -13.45
C LEU A 191 12.58 -8.37 -14.27
N LEU A 192 12.67 -9.52 -13.61
CA LEU A 192 12.77 -10.83 -14.26
C LEU A 192 11.82 -11.85 -13.62
N THR A 193 11.55 -12.95 -14.32
CA THR A 193 10.94 -14.14 -13.68
C THR A 193 12.04 -14.96 -13.03
N ALA A 194 11.66 -15.89 -12.13
CA ALA A 194 12.63 -16.74 -11.43
C ALA A 194 13.51 -17.53 -12.40
N GLU A 195 12.93 -18.06 -13.49
CA GLU A 195 13.64 -18.81 -14.52
C GLU A 195 14.67 -17.93 -15.24
N ARG A 196 14.29 -16.68 -15.55
CA ARG A 196 15.16 -15.75 -16.28
C ARG A 196 16.31 -15.22 -15.43
N VAL A 197 16.18 -15.20 -14.11
CA VAL A 197 17.31 -14.90 -13.21
C VAL A 197 18.39 -15.98 -13.34
N MET A 198 17.99 -17.25 -13.39
CA MET A 198 18.93 -18.38 -13.52
C MET A 198 19.66 -18.40 -14.87
N GLU A 199 19.03 -17.86 -15.92
CA GLU A 199 19.60 -17.74 -17.27
C GLU A 199 20.44 -16.47 -17.48
N TYR A 200 20.46 -15.54 -16.53
CA TYR A 200 21.11 -14.25 -16.72
C TYR A 200 22.64 -14.41 -16.68
N PRO A 201 23.35 -14.14 -17.80
CA PRO A 201 24.80 -14.34 -17.84
C PRO A 201 25.49 -13.29 -16.96
N ASN A 202 26.36 -13.74 -16.05
CA ASN A 202 27.15 -12.88 -15.15
C ASN A 202 26.27 -11.90 -14.35
N LEU A 203 25.23 -12.39 -13.68
CA LEU A 203 24.44 -11.58 -12.76
C LEU A 203 25.36 -10.95 -11.70
N PRO A 204 25.39 -9.61 -11.56
CA PRO A 204 26.26 -8.97 -10.58
C PRO A 204 25.78 -9.25 -9.15
N GLN A 205 26.60 -8.89 -8.16
CA GLN A 205 26.19 -8.93 -6.77
C GLN A 205 24.92 -8.10 -6.56
N ILE A 206 23.86 -8.75 -6.08
CA ILE A 206 22.57 -8.11 -5.79
C ILE A 206 22.60 -7.54 -4.38
N ASP A 207 22.25 -6.25 -4.25
CA ASP A 207 22.21 -5.57 -2.95
C ASP A 207 20.85 -5.70 -2.27
N PHE A 208 19.79 -5.79 -3.08
CA PHE A 208 18.42 -6.00 -2.63
C PHE A 208 17.68 -6.93 -3.59
N PHE A 209 16.95 -7.90 -3.05
CA PHE A 209 16.07 -8.74 -3.86
C PHE A 209 14.68 -8.86 -3.21
N CYS A 210 13.64 -8.91 -4.03
CA CYS A 210 12.31 -9.33 -3.61
C CYS A 210 11.69 -10.29 -4.62
N TYR A 211 10.82 -11.17 -4.13
CA TYR A 211 10.07 -12.16 -4.91
C TYR A 211 8.63 -12.30 -4.41
#